data_AF-A0A2U9IJY7-F1
#
_entry.id   AF-A0A2U9IJY7-F1
#
_cell.length_a   1.000
_cell.length_b   1.000
_cell.length_c   1.000
_cell.angle_alpha   90.00
_cell.angle_beta   90.00
_cell.angle_gamma   90.00
#
_symmetry.space_group_name_H-M   'P 1'
#
loop_
_entity.id
_entity.type
_entity.pdbx_description
1 polymer ?
#
loop_
_entity_poly.entity_id
_entity_poly.type
_entity_poly.pdbx_seq_one_letter_code
_entity_poly.pdbx_strand_id
1 'polypeptide(L)'
;MNEFIKLEKEKINNIAFFLKGFMNGHEKFESIDDIIKFIDRINKKGIESIDNIKRWEKWKLEILLKRLRFISNSFRKEQKLKNSLETKFKIKISKVIEYEQDKYVIFYTDKEGKTFTVSGTSRQIKEKLNNMIKKEREQNA
;
A
#
# COMPACT_ATOMS: atom_id res chain seq x y z
N MET A 1 -11.13 -18.24 -5.11
CA MET A 1 -11.48 -16.97 -4.43
C MET A 1 -10.36 -16.63 -3.45
N ASN A 2 -9.34 -15.99 -4.01
CA ASN A 2 -8.16 -15.31 -3.47
C ASN A 2 -7.69 -15.63 -2.04
N GLU A 3 -6.73 -16.54 -1.96
CA GLU A 3 -5.67 -16.59 -0.94
C GLU A 3 -5.04 -15.19 -0.68
N PHE A 4 -5.07 -14.33 -1.69
CA PHE A 4 -4.70 -12.92 -1.59
C PHE A 4 -5.62 -12.04 -0.75
N ILE A 5 -6.95 -12.24 -0.82
CA ILE A 5 -7.90 -11.55 0.07
C ILE A 5 -7.67 -12.04 1.49
N LYS A 6 -7.29 -13.31 1.68
CA LYS A 6 -6.91 -13.84 2.99
C LYS A 6 -5.66 -13.15 3.53
N LEU A 7 -4.59 -12.99 2.75
CA LEU A 7 -3.35 -12.33 3.20
C LEU A 7 -3.52 -10.84 3.53
N GLU A 8 -4.24 -10.07 2.71
CA GLU A 8 -4.53 -8.67 3.03
C GLU A 8 -5.44 -8.55 4.24
N LYS A 9 -6.50 -9.37 4.32
CA LYS A 9 -7.35 -9.43 5.51
C LYS A 9 -6.58 -9.88 6.74
N GLU A 10 -5.62 -10.78 6.61
CA GLU A 10 -4.79 -11.26 7.71
C GLU A 10 -3.84 -10.16 8.20
N LYS A 11 -3.22 -9.39 7.29
CA LYS A 11 -2.45 -8.19 7.67
C LYS A 11 -3.31 -7.14 8.35
N ILE A 12 -4.50 -6.86 7.81
CA ILE A 12 -5.49 -5.93 8.38
C ILE A 12 -5.93 -6.43 9.75
N ASN A 13 -6.27 -7.71 9.89
CA ASN A 13 -6.76 -8.32 11.12
C ASN A 13 -5.67 -8.37 12.19
N ASN A 14 -4.42 -8.66 11.84
CA ASN A 14 -3.31 -8.66 12.79
C ASN A 14 -3.02 -7.25 13.31
N ILE A 15 -3.09 -6.24 12.44
CA ILE A 15 -2.94 -4.83 12.83
C ILE A 15 -4.14 -4.39 13.68
N ALA A 16 -5.37 -4.70 13.27
CA ALA A 16 -6.60 -4.37 13.96
C ALA A 16 -6.72 -5.04 15.34
N PHE A 17 -6.37 -6.33 15.43
CA PHE A 17 -6.36 -7.09 16.69
C PHE A 17 -5.37 -6.49 17.69
N PHE A 18 -4.18 -6.11 17.22
CA PHE A 18 -3.18 -5.47 18.07
C PHE A 18 -3.61 -4.06 18.51
N LEU A 19 -4.20 -3.28 17.60
CA LEU A 19 -4.74 -1.94 17.91
C LEU A 19 -5.90 -1.98 18.88
N LYS A 20 -6.76 -3.01 18.82
CA LYS A 20 -7.88 -3.22 19.73
C LYS A 20 -7.47 -3.21 21.21
N GLY A 21 -6.25 -3.66 21.52
CA GLY A 21 -5.70 -3.62 22.89
C GLY A 21 -5.48 -2.21 23.46
N PHE A 22 -5.53 -1.18 22.62
CA PHE A 22 -5.30 0.23 23.00
C PHE A 22 -6.56 1.10 22.88
N MET A 23 -7.71 0.52 22.55
CA MET A 23 -8.92 1.26 22.15
C MET A 23 -10.08 0.99 23.12
N ASN A 24 -10.69 2.05 23.65
CA ASN A 24 -11.86 1.97 24.53
C ASN A 24 -13.20 2.10 23.79
N GLY A 25 -13.30 1.56 22.56
CA GLY A 25 -14.53 1.66 21.77
C GLY A 25 -14.64 0.66 20.62
N HIS A 26 -15.85 0.54 20.07
CA HIS A 26 -16.20 -0.33 18.94
C HIS A 26 -15.73 0.24 17.59
N GLU A 27 -14.47 0.64 17.44
CA GLU A 27 -13.98 0.92 16.08
C GLU A 27 -13.80 -0.41 15.33
N LYS A 28 -14.40 -0.50 14.15
CA LYS A 28 -14.25 -1.61 13.21
C LYS A 28 -13.31 -1.16 12.11
N PHE A 29 -12.28 -1.96 11.84
CA PHE A 29 -11.40 -1.79 10.69
C PHE A 29 -11.91 -2.72 9.59
N GLU A 30 -12.59 -2.18 8.59
CA GLU A 30 -13.15 -2.95 7.48
C GLU A 30 -12.22 -2.94 6.27
N SER A 31 -11.30 -1.97 6.21
CA SER A 31 -10.33 -1.77 5.14
C SER A 31 -8.97 -1.25 5.62
N ILE A 32 -7.95 -1.30 4.74
CA ILE A 32 -6.64 -0.65 4.98
C ILE A 32 -6.81 0.87 5.15
N ASP A 33 -7.75 1.48 4.44
CA ASP A 33 -8.03 2.92 4.53
C ASP A 33 -8.51 3.34 5.92
N ASP A 34 -9.29 2.50 6.60
CA ASP A 34 -9.74 2.76 7.97
C ASP A 34 -8.56 2.77 8.94
N ILE A 35 -7.61 1.84 8.74
CA ILE A 35 -6.36 1.79 9.51
C ILE A 35 -5.52 3.04 9.24
N ILE A 36 -5.38 3.46 7.98
CA ILE A 36 -4.63 4.68 7.61
C ILE A 36 -5.26 5.93 8.25
N LYS A 37 -6.60 6.08 8.18
CA LYS A 37 -7.33 7.19 8.80
C LYS A 37 -7.17 7.22 10.32
N PHE A 38 -7.16 6.05 10.95
CA PHE A 38 -6.91 5.93 12.39
C PHE A 38 -5.50 6.38 12.77
N ILE A 39 -4.49 5.92 12.03
CA ILE A 39 -3.08 6.34 12.22
C ILE A 39 -2.93 7.85 12.04
N ASP A 40 -3.54 8.44 11.00
CA ASP A 40 -3.51 9.88 10.75
C ASP A 40 -4.17 10.66 11.89
N ARG A 41 -5.26 10.13 12.47
CA ARG A 41 -5.95 10.73 13.63
C ARG A 41 -5.06 10.73 14.87
N ILE A 42 -4.42 9.61 15.18
CA ILE A 42 -3.47 9.52 16.32
C ILE A 42 -2.28 10.46 16.09
N ASN A 43 -1.72 10.48 14.88
CA ASN A 43 -0.61 11.38 14.56
C ASN A 43 -0.98 12.86 14.71
N LYS A 44 -2.22 13.24 14.38
CA LYS A 44 -2.70 14.63 14.49
C LYS A 44 -3.04 15.04 15.92
N LYS A 45 -3.65 14.15 16.70
CA LYS A 45 -4.06 14.45 18.09
C LYS A 45 -2.95 14.21 19.12
N GLY A 46 -1.90 13.49 18.73
CA GLY A 46 -0.84 13.05 19.63
C GLY A 46 -1.26 11.83 20.43
N ILE A 47 -0.29 10.97 20.76
CA ILE A 47 -0.53 9.75 21.58
C ILE A 47 -1.02 10.11 22.99
N GLU A 48 -0.66 11.30 23.46
CA GLU A 48 -1.03 11.83 24.77
C GLU A 48 -2.54 12.08 24.92
N SER A 49 -3.27 12.28 23.82
CA SER A 49 -4.72 12.45 23.84
C SER A 49 -5.50 11.14 23.96
N ILE A 50 -4.80 10.01 24.14
CA ILE A 50 -5.44 8.70 24.37
C ILE A 50 -5.47 8.49 25.89
N ASP A 51 -6.56 8.95 26.51
CA ASP A 51 -6.74 9.08 27.96
C ASP A 51 -6.54 7.77 28.77
N ASN A 52 -6.51 6.61 28.11
CA ASN A 52 -6.53 5.30 28.76
C ASN A 52 -5.35 4.38 28.45
N ILE A 53 -4.27 4.88 27.82
CA ILE A 53 -3.06 4.06 27.66
C ILE A 53 -2.23 4.14 28.94
N LYS A 54 -2.02 2.99 29.59
CA LYS A 54 -1.08 2.90 30.72
C LYS A 54 0.26 3.48 30.30
N ARG A 55 0.85 4.38 31.10
CA ARG A 55 2.12 5.08 30.74
C ARG A 55 3.23 4.12 30.28
N TRP A 56 3.34 2.93 30.89
CA TRP A 56 4.34 1.93 30.54
C TRP A 56 4.05 1.15 29.25
N GLU A 57 2.88 1.31 28.63
CA GLU A 57 2.52 0.74 27.33
C GLU A 57 2.65 1.77 26.19
N LYS A 58 2.82 3.05 26.50
CA LYS A 58 2.98 4.13 25.50
C LYS A 58 4.14 3.88 24.53
N TRP A 59 5.27 3.37 25.02
CA TRP A 59 6.42 3.06 24.15
C TRP A 59 6.11 1.94 23.13
N LYS A 60 5.27 0.95 23.50
CA LYS A 60 4.82 -0.09 22.57
C LYS A 60 3.97 0.52 21.46
N LEU A 61 3.10 1.46 21.81
CA LEU A 61 2.29 2.19 20.83
C LEU A 61 3.16 3.11 19.94
N GLU A 62 4.16 3.78 20.48
CA GLU A 62 5.08 4.61 19.68
C GLU A 62 5.83 3.79 18.62
N ILE A 63 6.40 2.64 19.02
CA ILE A 63 7.07 1.73 18.09
C ILE A 63 6.09 1.24 17.02
N LEU A 64 4.87 0.90 17.44
CA LEU A 64 3.82 0.47 16.52
C LEU A 64 3.46 1.57 15.53
N LEU A 65 3.25 2.81 15.98
CA LEU A 65 2.91 3.94 15.13
C LEU A 65 4.03 4.27 14.15
N LYS A 66 5.31 4.13 14.55
CA LYS A 66 6.44 4.24 13.63
C LYS A 66 6.36 3.18 12.53
N ARG A 67 6.11 1.92 12.89
CA ARG A 67 5.97 0.81 11.93
C ARG A 67 4.76 0.98 11.02
N LEU A 68 3.62 1.38 11.57
CA LEU A 68 2.39 1.64 10.84
C LEU A 68 2.52 2.85 9.92
N ARG A 69 3.24 3.90 10.33
CA ARG A 69 3.56 5.04 9.47
C ARG A 69 4.42 4.61 8.28
N PHE A 70 5.40 3.75 8.49
CA PHE A 70 6.19 3.18 7.40
C PHE A 70 5.31 2.39 6.40
N ILE A 71 4.46 1.49 6.91
CA ILE A 71 3.53 0.70 6.10
C ILE A 71 2.57 1.63 5.32
N SER A 72 1.95 2.60 6.00
CA SER A 72 1.05 3.58 5.39
C SER A 72 1.73 4.38 4.28
N ASN A 73 2.98 4.82 4.50
CA ASN A 73 3.74 5.53 3.48
C ASN A 73 4.06 4.66 2.27
N SER A 74 4.42 3.40 2.48
CA SER A 74 4.66 2.43 1.40
C SER A 74 3.39 2.23 0.57
N PHE A 75 2.24 1.95 1.19
CA PHE A 75 0.95 1.86 0.49
C PHE A 75 0.60 3.13 -0.30
N ARG A 76 0.84 4.32 0.27
CA ARG A 76 0.61 5.59 -0.43
C ARG A 76 1.52 5.74 -1.65
N LYS A 77 2.78 5.32 -1.57
CA LYS A 77 3.71 5.31 -2.71
C LYS A 77 3.24 4.34 -3.79
N GLU A 78 2.88 3.12 -3.41
CA GLU A 78 2.34 2.11 -4.32
C GLU A 78 1.10 2.60 -5.06
N GLN A 79 0.14 3.21 -4.35
CA GLN A 79 -1.08 3.74 -4.94
C GLN A 79 -0.81 4.92 -5.90
N LYS A 80 0.09 5.83 -5.52
CA LYS A 80 0.51 6.94 -6.39
C LYS A 80 1.17 6.43 -7.67
N LEU A 81 2.05 5.43 -7.55
CA LEU A 81 2.71 4.81 -8.69
C LEU A 81 1.69 4.11 -9.59
N LYS A 82 0.78 3.32 -9.01
CA LYS A 82 -0.33 2.68 -9.72
C LYS A 82 -1.10 3.70 -10.56
N ASN A 83 -1.67 4.73 -9.91
CA ASN A 83 -2.48 5.74 -10.57
C ASN A 83 -1.70 6.46 -11.70
N SER A 84 -0.43 6.80 -11.44
CA SER A 84 0.44 7.45 -12.44
C SER A 84 0.63 6.60 -13.69
N LEU A 85 0.83 5.29 -13.53
CA LEU A 85 1.10 4.39 -14.63
C LEU A 85 -0.18 4.03 -15.40
N GLU A 86 -1.29 3.74 -14.72
CA GLU A 86 -2.59 3.51 -15.38
C GLU A 86 -3.00 4.72 -16.22
N THR A 87 -2.83 5.94 -15.67
CA THR A 87 -3.14 7.18 -16.38
C THR A 87 -2.28 7.38 -17.63
N LYS A 88 -0.96 7.19 -17.50
CA LYS A 88 0.03 7.46 -18.57
C LYS A 88 0.00 6.40 -19.67
N PHE A 89 -0.07 5.13 -19.30
CA PHE A 89 0.09 4.02 -20.23
C PHE A 89 -1.24 3.38 -20.65
N LYS A 90 -2.36 3.79 -20.06
CA LYS A 90 -3.71 3.23 -20.33
C LYS A 90 -3.74 1.71 -20.16
N ILE A 91 -2.99 1.21 -19.19
CA ILE A 91 -2.96 -0.19 -18.75
C ILE A 91 -3.79 -0.35 -17.47
N LYS A 92 -4.22 -1.56 -17.17
CA LYS A 92 -4.86 -1.89 -15.90
C LYS A 92 -3.84 -2.53 -14.97
N ILE A 93 -3.54 -1.89 -13.85
CA ILE A 93 -2.59 -2.44 -12.87
C ILE A 93 -3.38 -3.25 -11.84
N SER A 94 -3.09 -4.55 -11.80
CA SER A 94 -3.67 -5.44 -10.81
C SER A 94 -2.98 -5.28 -9.46
N LYS A 95 -1.65 -5.06 -9.44
CA LYS A 95 -0.88 -4.98 -8.19
C LYS A 95 0.42 -4.20 -8.34
N VAL A 96 0.81 -3.50 -7.28
CA VAL A 96 2.13 -2.89 -7.08
C VAL A 96 2.67 -3.43 -5.75
N ILE A 97 3.94 -3.83 -5.71
CA ILE A 97 4.60 -4.31 -4.48
C ILE A 97 5.96 -3.64 -4.37
N GLU A 98 6.19 -2.89 -3.31
CA GLU A 98 7.53 -2.43 -2.92
C GLU A 98 8.31 -3.60 -2.29
N TYR A 99 9.44 -3.98 -2.89
CA TYR A 99 10.29 -5.09 -2.40
C TYR A 99 11.62 -4.64 -1.80
N GLU A 100 12.02 -3.42 -2.12
CA GLU A 100 13.16 -2.69 -1.57
C GLU A 100 12.79 -1.20 -1.61
N GLN A 101 13.43 -0.37 -0.80
CA GLN A 101 13.15 1.06 -0.75
C GLN A 101 13.15 1.67 -2.17
N ASP A 102 11.99 2.20 -2.58
CA ASP A 102 11.74 2.82 -3.89
C ASP A 102 11.93 1.88 -5.12
N LYS A 103 11.92 0.55 -4.92
CA LYS A 103 11.86 -0.46 -5.98
C LYS A 103 10.59 -1.28 -5.89
N TYR A 104 9.93 -1.43 -7.05
CA TYR A 104 8.60 -2.00 -7.15
C TYR A 104 8.54 -3.14 -8.16
N VAL A 105 7.66 -4.10 -7.93
CA VAL A 105 7.16 -5.03 -8.94
C VAL A 105 5.72 -4.65 -9.25
N ILE A 106 5.39 -4.54 -10.53
CA ILE A 106 4.08 -4.16 -11.02
C ILE A 106 3.54 -5.26 -11.91
N PHE A 107 2.32 -5.66 -11.61
CA PHE A 107 1.53 -6.60 -12.38
C PHE A 107 0.46 -5.81 -13.12
N TYR A 108 0.44 -5.91 -14.44
CA TYR A 108 -0.50 -5.19 -15.26
C TYR A 108 -1.05 -6.05 -16.38
N THR A 109 -2.24 -5.69 -16.84
CA THR A 109 -2.87 -6.27 -18.00
C THR A 109 -2.83 -5.25 -19.12
N ASP A 110 -2.41 -5.70 -20.31
CA ASP A 110 -2.44 -4.88 -21.52
C ASP A 110 -3.86 -4.76 -22.09
N LYS A 111 -3.98 -4.16 -23.28
CA LYS A 111 -5.28 -4.01 -23.96
C LYS A 111 -5.82 -5.33 -24.53
N GLU A 112 -4.97 -6.32 -24.74
CA GLU A 112 -5.33 -7.65 -25.24
C GLU A 112 -5.76 -8.61 -24.13
N GLY A 113 -5.70 -8.18 -22.87
CA GLY A 113 -6.02 -9.01 -21.71
C GLY A 113 -4.85 -9.89 -21.24
N LYS A 114 -3.66 -9.75 -21.84
CA LYS A 114 -2.45 -10.48 -21.43
C LYS A 114 -1.85 -9.83 -20.18
N THR A 115 -1.43 -10.68 -19.25
CA THR A 115 -0.85 -10.23 -17.98
C THR A 115 0.67 -10.21 -18.08
N PHE A 116 1.25 -9.09 -17.65
CA PHE A 116 2.69 -8.84 -17.66
C PHE A 116 3.18 -8.38 -16.29
N THR A 117 4.49 -8.51 -16.11
CA THR A 117 5.17 -8.08 -14.90
C THR A 117 6.37 -7.22 -15.26
N VAL A 118 6.53 -6.09 -14.56
CA VAL A 118 7.68 -5.19 -14.71
C VAL A 118 8.21 -4.80 -13.34
N SER A 119 9.54 -4.75 -13.19
CA SER A 119 10.19 -4.42 -11.92
C SER A 119 11.27 -3.35 -12.06
N GLY A 120 11.54 -2.66 -10.96
CA GLY A 120 12.60 -1.69 -10.81
C GLY A 120 12.15 -0.43 -10.06
N THR A 121 12.93 0.63 -10.16
CA THR A 121 12.51 1.95 -9.67
C THR A 121 11.36 2.50 -10.50
N SER A 122 10.63 3.49 -9.96
CA SER A 122 9.58 4.21 -10.68
C SER A 122 10.02 4.72 -12.07
N ARG A 123 11.29 5.14 -12.19
CA ARG A 123 11.87 5.61 -13.47
C ARG A 123 12.10 4.45 -14.44
N GLN A 124 12.76 3.39 -13.98
CA GLN A 124 13.05 2.20 -14.79
C GLN A 124 11.77 1.54 -15.30
N ILE A 125 10.73 1.47 -14.46
CA ILE A 125 9.42 0.93 -14.86
C ILE A 125 8.81 1.75 -16.00
N LYS A 126 8.83 3.09 -15.89
CA LYS A 126 8.31 3.98 -16.94
C LYS A 126 9.11 3.84 -18.25
N GLU A 127 10.43 3.71 -18.16
CA GLU A 127 11.29 3.50 -19.33
C GLU A 127 11.01 2.15 -19.99
N LYS A 128 10.91 1.06 -19.21
CA LYS A 128 10.56 -0.27 -19.71
C LYS A 128 9.21 -0.29 -20.42
N LEU A 129 8.17 0.31 -19.82
CA LEU A 129 6.83 0.40 -20.41
C LEU A 129 6.83 1.24 -21.70
N ASN A 130 7.54 2.38 -21.72
CA ASN A 130 7.69 3.19 -22.93
C ASN A 130 8.35 2.39 -24.08
N ASN A 131 9.41 1.64 -23.77
CA ASN A 131 10.13 0.85 -24.77
C ASN A 131 9.28 -0.28 -25.35
N MET A 132 8.44 -0.91 -24.52
CA MET A 132 7.49 -1.94 -25.00
C MET A 132 6.48 -1.34 -25.99
N ILE A 133 5.85 -0.22 -25.63
CA ILE A 133 4.88 0.47 -26.51
C ILE A 133 5.53 0.95 -27.81
N LYS A 134 6.79 1.40 -27.75
CA LYS A 134 7.53 1.81 -28.95
C LYS A 134 7.77 0.62 -29.89
N LYS A 135 8.21 -0.53 -29.36
CA LYS A 135 8.42 -1.75 -30.14
C LYS A 135 7.13 -2.26 -30.78
N GLU A 136 6.01 -2.22 -30.06
CA GLU A 136 4.69 -2.60 -30.60
C GLU A 136 4.26 -1.69 -31.77
N ARG A 137 4.60 -0.40 -31.73
CA ARG A 137 4.31 0.52 -32.85
C ARG A 137 5.20 0.25 -34.06
N GLU A 138 6.48 -0.04 -33.84
CA GLU A 138 7.43 -0.33 -34.92
C GLU A 138 7.16 -1.68 -35.60
N GLN A 139 6.56 -2.65 -34.89
CA GLN A 139 6.17 -3.95 -35.47
C GLN A 139 4.83 -3.92 -36.22
N ASN A 140 3.98 -2.93 -35.95
CA ASN A 140 2.65 -2.79 -36.55
C ASN A 140 2.57 -1.67 -37.62
N ALA A 141 3.69 -1.01 -37.92
CA ALA A 141 3.83 0.01 -38.97
C ALA A 141 4.55 -0.57 -40.18
#